data_AF-A0A7Y4TGH8-F1
#
_entry.id   AF-A0A7Y4TGH8-F1
#
_cell.length_a   1.000
_cell.length_b   1.000
_cell.length_c   1.000
_cell.angle_alpha   90.00
_cell.angle_beta   90.00
_cell.angle_gamma   90.00
#
_symmetry.space_group_name_H-M   'P 1'
#
loop_
_entity.id
_entity.type
_entity.pdbx_description
1 polymer ?
#
loop_
_entity_poly.entity_id
_entity_poly.type
_entity_poly.pdbx_seq_one_letter_code
_entity_poly.pdbx_strand_id
1 'polypeptide(L)'
;MAYRVLTRDEHFQSPGPKRILSLDGGGLRGILTLGFLRRIESDLRARHGGDPDFRLCHYFDLIAGTSTGAIIAAALAMGMSVDEVIGHYQKLGREVFTKDWFRRGIVRARYDEQALIRHLKRVFGKDRTLGDPALCTGLLIVTKRLDTGSPWPLGNNPRGRYFAARPEARWIPNGDYPLWKVVRASTAAPTYFDPEPITIASEKGRTPVVGTFVDGGVSPFNNPSLQALMYATLEGYKVGWKTGPRDLLLVSVGTGVCDPSQVPSQVAAKGAVRALFSLMDDCASLVEAMLQWISSSPTARVLDRELGSLDTDLLGGRPLLSYLRYNVLLVDEEVSALCPGLTPKQKATIGEMDETGNLDALLALGEAAAAARVNVADFGPAFDLPP
;
A
#
# COMPACT_ATOMS: atom_id res chain seq x y z
N MET A 1 -4.97 7.97 27.85
CA MET A 1 -4.63 8.33 26.48
C MET A 1 -4.56 9.85 26.38
N ALA A 2 -3.53 10.40 25.72
CA ALA A 2 -3.36 11.84 25.53
C ALA A 2 -4.13 12.39 24.31
N TYR A 3 -4.95 11.55 23.68
CA TYR A 3 -5.79 11.86 22.53
C TYR A 3 -6.99 10.92 22.51
N ARG A 4 -8.02 11.31 21.75
CA ARG A 4 -9.21 10.49 21.50
C ARG A 4 -9.01 9.52 20.32
N VAL A 5 -9.22 8.23 20.54
CA VAL A 5 -9.31 7.23 19.45
C VAL A 5 -10.65 7.37 18.74
N LEU A 6 -10.63 7.56 17.42
CA LEU A 6 -11.83 7.64 16.59
C LEU A 6 -12.27 6.25 16.13
N THR A 7 -13.56 6.10 15.90
CA THR A 7 -14.09 4.98 15.11
C THR A 7 -13.80 5.20 13.61
N ARG A 8 -13.89 4.13 12.80
CA ARG A 8 -13.77 4.24 11.34
C ARG A 8 -14.66 5.33 10.74
N ASP A 9 -15.92 5.40 11.16
CA ASP A 9 -16.88 6.34 10.60
C ASP A 9 -16.53 7.78 11.00
N GLU A 10 -16.01 7.98 12.21
CA GLU A 10 -15.50 9.26 12.67
C GLU A 10 -14.23 9.69 11.94
N HIS A 11 -13.35 8.77 11.54
CA HIS A 11 -12.22 9.10 10.67
C HIS A 11 -12.69 9.69 9.32
N PHE A 12 -13.79 9.20 8.76
CA PHE A 12 -14.35 9.78 7.53
C PHE A 12 -15.05 11.13 7.73
N GLN A 13 -15.68 11.36 8.89
CA GLN A 13 -16.66 12.44 9.08
C GLN A 13 -16.21 13.57 10.01
N SER A 14 -15.31 13.30 10.95
CA SER A 14 -14.90 14.29 11.95
C SER A 14 -14.27 15.50 11.25
N PRO A 15 -14.58 16.73 11.68
CA PRO A 15 -13.98 17.92 11.12
C PRO A 15 -12.48 18.00 11.45
N GLY A 16 -11.77 18.86 10.71
CA GLY A 16 -10.35 19.12 10.92
C GLY A 16 -9.45 18.44 9.90
N PRO A 17 -8.12 18.60 10.06
CA PRO A 17 -7.14 18.08 9.13
C PRO A 17 -7.18 16.55 9.03
N LYS A 18 -6.99 16.04 7.82
CA LYS A 18 -7.07 14.62 7.47
C LYS A 18 -5.72 14.05 7.08
N ARG A 19 -5.51 12.78 7.38
CA ARG A 19 -4.22 12.10 7.19
C ARG A 19 -4.41 10.81 6.40
N ILE A 20 -3.72 10.69 5.28
CA ILE A 20 -3.67 9.48 4.44
C ILE A 20 -2.32 8.83 4.61
N LEU A 21 -2.30 7.52 4.86
CA LEU A 21 -1.13 6.66 4.68
C LEU A 21 -1.31 5.84 3.41
N SER A 22 -0.30 5.78 2.55
CA SER A 22 -0.34 5.08 1.27
C SER A 22 0.86 4.15 1.15
N LEU A 23 0.61 2.88 0.86
CA LEU A 23 1.60 1.81 0.90
C LEU A 23 1.72 1.11 -0.46
N ASP A 24 2.90 1.17 -1.05
CA ASP A 24 3.17 0.63 -2.39
C ASP A 24 3.11 -0.90 -2.44
N GLY A 25 2.89 -1.42 -3.65
CA GLY A 25 3.11 -2.82 -3.99
C GLY A 25 4.59 -3.14 -4.31
N GLY A 26 5.03 -4.36 -4.00
CA GLY A 26 6.42 -4.76 -4.27
C GLY A 26 6.87 -6.14 -3.79
N GLY A 27 5.95 -7.09 -3.63
CA GLY A 27 6.25 -8.43 -3.11
C GLY A 27 6.82 -8.38 -1.69
N LEU A 28 7.77 -9.27 -1.36
CA LEU A 28 8.41 -9.37 -0.04
C LEU A 28 9.18 -8.11 0.38
N ARG A 29 9.46 -7.19 -0.55
CA ARG A 29 10.06 -5.88 -0.24
C ARG A 29 9.14 -5.00 0.61
N GLY A 30 7.88 -5.37 0.81
CA GLY A 30 7.00 -4.73 1.79
C GLY A 30 7.57 -4.72 3.22
N ILE A 31 8.50 -5.62 3.56
CA ILE A 31 9.17 -5.56 4.87
C ILE A 31 10.09 -4.33 5.04
N LEU A 32 10.61 -3.77 3.94
CA LEU A 32 11.34 -2.49 3.97
C LEU A 32 10.40 -1.35 4.36
N THR A 33 9.19 -1.32 3.80
CA THR A 33 8.12 -0.38 4.17
C THR A 33 7.82 -0.45 5.67
N LEU A 34 7.80 -1.65 6.25
CA LEU A 34 7.57 -1.83 7.69
C LEU A 34 8.71 -1.23 8.55
N GLY A 35 9.95 -1.20 8.06
CA GLY A 35 11.06 -0.50 8.72
C GLY A 35 10.82 1.01 8.86
N PHE A 36 10.31 1.66 7.81
CA PHE A 36 9.85 3.05 7.88
C PHE A 36 8.67 3.23 8.83
N LEU A 37 7.66 2.37 8.71
CA LEU A 37 6.47 2.47 9.54
C LEU A 37 6.77 2.28 11.03
N ARG A 38 7.74 1.45 11.39
CA ARG A 38 8.16 1.24 12.78
C ARG A 38 8.69 2.54 13.38
N ARG A 39 9.52 3.27 12.63
CA ARG A 39 10.02 4.58 13.05
C ARG A 39 8.89 5.61 13.14
N ILE A 40 8.01 5.67 12.13
CA ILE A 40 6.87 6.59 12.11
C ILE A 40 5.93 6.33 13.30
N GLU A 41 5.59 5.07 13.60
CA GLU A 41 4.76 4.70 14.74
C GLU A 41 5.41 5.11 16.06
N SER A 42 6.71 4.86 16.23
CA SER A 42 7.44 5.24 17.43
C SER A 42 7.47 6.76 17.64
N ASP A 43 7.78 7.53 16.60
CA ASP A 43 7.91 8.98 16.68
C ASP A 43 6.54 9.65 16.92
N LEU A 44 5.49 9.19 16.23
CA LEU A 44 4.13 9.68 16.46
C LEU A 44 3.61 9.28 17.85
N ARG A 45 3.90 8.07 18.34
CA ARG A 45 3.57 7.66 19.71
C ARG A 45 4.22 8.60 20.73
N ALA A 46 5.52 8.89 20.59
CA ALA A 46 6.23 9.79 21.48
C ALA A 46 5.62 11.21 21.44
N ARG A 47 5.28 11.70 20.24
CA ARG A 47 4.63 13.00 20.02
C ARG A 47 3.25 13.12 20.69
N HIS A 48 2.54 12.00 20.86
CA HIS A 48 1.20 11.95 21.45
C HIS A 48 1.19 11.27 22.83
N GLY A 49 2.18 11.60 23.68
CA GLY A 49 2.18 11.23 25.10
C GLY A 49 2.72 9.84 25.43
N GLY A 50 3.30 9.13 24.47
CA GLY A 50 4.02 7.88 24.72
C GLY A 50 3.14 6.68 25.04
N ASP A 51 1.86 6.71 24.67
CA ASP A 51 0.89 5.64 24.97
C ASP A 51 1.31 4.31 24.29
N PRO A 52 1.54 3.22 25.04
CA PRO A 52 1.92 1.93 24.45
C PRO A 52 0.83 1.33 23.54
N ASP A 53 -0.41 1.76 23.70
CA ASP A 53 -1.53 1.36 22.86
C ASP A 53 -1.70 2.25 21.63
N PHE A 54 -0.80 3.22 21.39
CA PHE A 54 -0.80 3.97 20.14
C PHE A 54 -0.62 3.04 18.94
N ARG A 55 -1.47 3.21 17.93
CA ARG A 55 -1.43 2.50 16.65
C ARG A 55 -1.54 3.50 15.53
N LEU A 56 -0.94 3.19 14.38
CA LEU A 56 -1.03 4.04 13.19
C LEU A 56 -2.48 4.28 12.74
N CYS A 57 -3.41 3.36 12.97
CA CYS A 57 -4.82 3.57 12.67
C CYS A 57 -5.50 4.62 13.55
N HIS A 58 -4.95 4.96 14.72
CA HIS A 58 -5.47 6.06 15.52
C HIS A 58 -5.09 7.41 14.91
N TYR A 59 -3.94 7.47 14.24
CA TYR A 59 -3.40 8.68 13.62
C TYR A 59 -3.93 8.91 12.21
N PHE A 60 -3.84 7.90 11.34
CA PHE A 60 -4.25 8.03 9.94
C PHE A 60 -5.75 7.79 9.77
N ASP A 61 -6.42 8.70 9.06
CA ASP A 61 -7.86 8.62 8.76
C ASP A 61 -8.17 7.67 7.59
N LEU A 62 -7.18 7.45 6.72
CA LEU A 62 -7.26 6.50 5.61
C LEU A 62 -5.91 5.83 5.42
N ILE A 63 -5.91 4.50 5.39
CA ILE A 63 -4.74 3.70 5.02
C ILE A 63 -5.05 3.01 3.69
N ALA A 64 -4.25 3.33 2.68
CA ALA A 64 -4.37 2.79 1.33
C ALA A 64 -3.22 1.82 1.03
N GLY A 65 -3.50 0.76 0.29
CA GLY A 65 -2.49 -0.23 -0.05
C GLY A 65 -2.74 -0.96 -1.37
N THR A 66 -1.65 -1.27 -2.06
CA THR A 66 -1.63 -2.12 -3.26
C THR A 66 -0.73 -3.33 -3.03
N SER A 67 -1.16 -4.52 -3.42
CA SER A 67 -0.38 -5.76 -3.29
C SER A 67 0.08 -6.00 -1.84
N THR A 68 1.38 -6.17 -1.60
CA THR A 68 1.92 -6.24 -0.23
C THR A 68 1.50 -5.05 0.65
N GLY A 69 1.39 -3.85 0.08
CA GLY A 69 0.86 -2.68 0.77
C GLY A 69 -0.58 -2.87 1.22
N ALA A 70 -1.41 -3.64 0.50
CA ALA A 70 -2.77 -3.99 0.94
C ALA A 70 -2.79 -4.94 2.14
N ILE A 71 -1.82 -5.87 2.22
CA ILE A 71 -1.66 -6.74 3.40
C ILE A 71 -1.32 -5.88 4.62
N ILE A 72 -0.34 -4.97 4.48
CA ILE A 72 0.09 -4.08 5.57
C ILE A 72 -1.04 -3.12 5.95
N ALA A 73 -1.70 -2.50 4.97
CA ALA A 73 -2.80 -1.57 5.19
C ALA A 73 -3.95 -2.21 5.96
N ALA A 74 -4.38 -3.42 5.57
CA ALA A 74 -5.45 -4.15 6.26
C ALA A 74 -5.06 -4.51 7.70
N ALA A 75 -3.81 -4.93 7.93
CA ALA A 75 -3.32 -5.25 9.27
C ALA A 75 -3.30 -4.02 10.19
N LEU A 76 -2.76 -2.90 9.71
CA LEU A 76 -2.77 -1.63 10.45
C LEU A 76 -4.20 -1.13 10.70
N ALA A 77 -5.08 -1.20 9.69
CA ALA A 77 -6.47 -0.81 9.84
C ALA A 77 -7.25 -1.69 10.84
N MET A 78 -6.78 -2.90 11.13
CA MET A 78 -7.31 -3.76 12.19
C MET A 78 -6.75 -3.45 13.60
N GLY A 79 -5.91 -2.42 13.75
CA GLY A 79 -5.34 -2.04 15.04
C GLY A 79 -4.07 -2.79 15.44
N MET A 80 -3.43 -3.51 14.51
CA MET A 80 -2.12 -4.12 14.76
C MET A 80 -1.03 -3.05 14.85
N SER A 81 -0.11 -3.19 15.80
CA SER A 81 1.14 -2.44 15.85
C SER A 81 2.06 -2.84 14.71
N VAL A 82 2.99 -1.97 14.33
CA VAL A 82 3.91 -2.29 13.22
C VAL A 82 4.75 -3.54 13.52
N ASP A 83 5.13 -3.76 14.78
CA ASP A 83 5.89 -4.95 15.19
C ASP A 83 5.08 -6.25 15.05
N GLU A 84 3.78 -6.23 15.36
CA GLU A 84 2.89 -7.36 15.09
C GLU A 84 2.82 -7.66 13.59
N VAL A 85 2.68 -6.61 12.76
CA VAL A 85 2.65 -6.76 11.30
C VAL A 85 3.97 -7.37 10.79
N ILE A 86 5.12 -6.93 11.30
CA ILE A 86 6.43 -7.49 10.95
C ILE A 86 6.51 -8.98 11.32
N GLY A 87 6.05 -9.36 12.52
CA GLY A 87 6.01 -10.75 12.94
C GLY A 87 5.13 -11.63 12.03
N HIS A 88 3.97 -11.12 11.61
CA HIS A 88 3.11 -11.79 10.62
C HIS A 88 3.77 -11.87 9.24
N TYR A 89 4.42 -10.81 8.80
CA TYR A 89 5.07 -10.71 7.49
C TYR A 89 6.25 -11.68 7.36
N GLN A 90 7.09 -11.80 8.40
CA GLN A 90 8.18 -12.77 8.44
C GLN A 90 7.66 -14.22 8.42
N LYS A 91 6.54 -14.50 9.10
CA LYS A 91 5.86 -15.81 9.02
C LYS A 91 5.34 -16.07 7.62
N LEU A 92 4.69 -15.08 7.00
CA LEU A 92 4.19 -15.16 5.62
C LEU A 92 5.33 -15.48 4.63
N GLY A 93 6.45 -14.77 4.73
CA GLY A 93 7.63 -15.02 3.90
C GLY A 93 8.12 -16.46 3.97
N ARG A 94 8.20 -17.02 5.19
CA ARG A 94 8.59 -18.42 5.42
C ARG A 94 7.55 -19.44 4.98
N GLU A 95 6.26 -19.14 5.08
CA GLU A 95 5.18 -20.08 4.77
C GLU A 95 4.79 -20.11 3.27
N VAL A 96 4.91 -18.98 2.56
CA VAL A 96 4.34 -18.80 1.21
C VAL A 96 5.42 -18.73 0.12
N PHE A 97 6.59 -18.16 0.42
CA PHE A 97 7.62 -17.85 -0.57
C PHE A 97 8.83 -18.80 -0.53
N THR A 98 8.76 -19.88 0.24
CA THR A 98 9.72 -20.98 0.13
C THR A 98 9.54 -21.67 -1.22
N LYS A 99 10.57 -21.55 -2.09
CA LYS A 99 10.60 -22.11 -3.45
C LYS A 99 10.30 -23.62 -3.40
N ASP A 100 9.10 -23.99 -3.85
CA ASP A 100 8.71 -25.40 -3.97
C ASP A 100 9.38 -25.97 -5.23
N TRP A 101 10.47 -26.71 -5.06
CA TRP A 101 11.32 -27.21 -6.15
C TRP A 101 10.55 -28.07 -7.16
N PHE A 102 9.44 -28.69 -6.73
CA PHE A 102 8.54 -29.50 -7.55
C PHE A 102 7.71 -28.70 -8.57
N ARG A 103 7.58 -27.37 -8.43
CA ARG A 103 6.75 -26.54 -9.34
C ARG A 103 7.52 -25.94 -10.51
N ARG A 104 8.83 -26.22 -10.65
CA ARG A 104 9.65 -25.82 -11.81
C ARG A 104 9.34 -26.71 -13.02
N GLY A 105 8.27 -26.41 -13.75
CA GLY A 105 8.03 -27.06 -15.06
C GLY A 105 6.60 -27.07 -15.61
N ILE A 106 5.60 -26.57 -14.87
CA ILE A 106 4.19 -26.57 -15.30
C ILE A 106 3.70 -25.13 -15.49
N VAL A 107 2.77 -24.90 -16.41
CA VAL A 107 2.09 -23.62 -16.75
C VAL A 107 1.24 -23.06 -15.59
N ARG A 108 1.64 -23.26 -14.32
CA ARG A 108 0.90 -22.89 -13.12
C ARG A 108 1.65 -21.81 -12.33
N ALA A 109 0.95 -21.01 -11.55
CA ALA A 109 1.53 -19.95 -10.71
C ALA A 109 2.69 -20.46 -9.82
N ARG A 110 3.70 -19.59 -9.60
CA ARG A 110 4.96 -19.95 -8.91
C ARG A 110 4.80 -20.33 -7.44
N TYR A 111 3.77 -19.83 -6.73
CA TYR A 111 3.62 -20.06 -5.28
C TYR A 111 2.34 -20.82 -4.89
N ASP A 112 2.31 -21.32 -3.65
CA ASP A 112 1.12 -21.93 -3.06
C ASP A 112 0.09 -20.86 -2.66
N GLU A 113 -0.82 -20.56 -3.58
CA GLU A 113 -2.00 -19.73 -3.32
C GLU A 113 -2.75 -20.16 -2.06
N GLN A 114 -2.85 -21.47 -1.78
CA GLN A 114 -3.60 -21.94 -0.63
C GLN A 114 -2.89 -21.62 0.69
N ALA A 115 -1.56 -21.57 0.71
CA ALA A 115 -0.79 -21.12 1.87
C ALA A 115 -1.06 -19.63 2.15
N LEU A 116 -1.05 -18.79 1.12
CA LEU A 116 -1.38 -17.38 1.23
C LEU A 116 -2.82 -17.20 1.75
N ILE A 117 -3.80 -17.87 1.16
CA ILE A 117 -5.21 -17.80 1.61
C ILE A 117 -5.37 -18.24 3.07
N ARG A 118 -4.73 -19.34 3.48
CA ARG A 118 -4.74 -19.81 4.87
C ARG A 118 -4.15 -18.76 5.81
N HIS A 119 -3.04 -18.15 5.43
CA HIS A 119 -2.39 -17.10 6.22
C HIS A 119 -3.30 -15.87 6.35
N LEU A 120 -3.84 -15.35 5.23
CA LEU A 120 -4.72 -14.18 5.24
C LEU A 120 -5.99 -14.42 6.06
N LYS A 121 -6.60 -15.60 5.97
CA LYS A 121 -7.77 -15.98 6.80
C LYS A 121 -7.43 -16.07 8.28
N ARG A 122 -6.22 -16.51 8.63
CA ARG A 122 -5.75 -16.60 10.01
C ARG A 122 -5.52 -15.21 10.62
N VAL A 123 -4.91 -14.29 9.85
CA VAL A 123 -4.59 -12.93 10.32
C VAL A 123 -5.82 -12.04 10.33
N PHE A 124 -6.60 -12.04 9.26
CA PHE A 124 -7.72 -11.09 9.09
C PHE A 124 -9.06 -11.64 9.59
N GLY A 125 -9.16 -12.94 9.84
CA GLY A 125 -10.41 -13.63 10.13
C GLY A 125 -11.09 -14.09 8.84
N LYS A 126 -11.58 -15.34 8.83
CA LYS A 126 -12.22 -15.96 7.65
C LYS A 126 -13.52 -15.24 7.25
N ASP A 127 -14.27 -14.79 8.25
CA ASP A 127 -15.64 -14.27 8.10
C ASP A 127 -15.69 -12.74 8.21
N ARG A 128 -14.56 -12.09 8.51
CA ARG A 128 -14.44 -10.63 8.55
C ARG A 128 -14.59 -10.05 7.15
N THR A 129 -15.44 -9.04 7.02
CA THR A 129 -15.69 -8.34 5.76
C THR A 129 -15.04 -6.95 5.73
N LEU A 130 -15.02 -6.31 4.57
CA LEU A 130 -14.54 -4.94 4.42
C LEU A 130 -15.39 -3.91 5.21
N GLY A 131 -16.64 -4.26 5.54
CA GLY A 131 -17.54 -3.44 6.34
C GLY A 131 -17.53 -3.73 7.84
N ASP A 132 -16.73 -4.69 8.30
CA ASP A 132 -16.66 -5.09 9.71
C ASP A 132 -16.30 -3.90 10.61
N PRO A 133 -17.04 -3.67 11.73
CA PRO A 133 -16.79 -2.58 12.65
C PRO A 133 -15.45 -2.69 13.40
N ALA A 134 -14.78 -3.84 13.37
CA ALA A 134 -13.44 -4.03 13.96
C ALA A 134 -12.32 -3.31 13.18
N LEU A 135 -12.59 -2.83 11.96
CA LEU A 135 -11.65 -1.94 11.27
C LEU A 135 -11.66 -0.56 11.96
N CYS A 136 -10.52 -0.15 12.50
CA CYS A 136 -10.37 1.05 13.32
C CYS A 136 -10.41 2.35 12.50
N THR A 137 -10.00 2.30 11.22
CA THR A 137 -9.88 3.50 10.37
C THR A 137 -10.32 3.23 8.92
N GLY A 138 -10.32 4.28 8.10
CA GLY A 138 -10.52 4.16 6.67
C GLY A 138 -9.49 3.22 6.04
N LEU A 139 -9.95 2.29 5.22
CA LEU A 139 -9.12 1.35 4.47
C LEU A 139 -9.46 1.46 2.99
N LEU A 140 -8.43 1.51 2.14
CA LEU A 140 -8.55 1.46 0.68
C LEU A 140 -7.58 0.43 0.11
N ILE A 141 -8.12 -0.61 -0.52
CA ILE A 141 -7.34 -1.64 -1.20
C ILE A 141 -7.52 -1.49 -2.70
N VAL A 142 -6.41 -1.39 -3.44
CA VAL A 142 -6.44 -1.32 -4.90
C VAL A 142 -6.20 -2.71 -5.50
N THR A 143 -7.12 -3.17 -6.33
CA THR A 143 -6.97 -4.37 -7.18
C THR A 143 -7.38 -4.00 -8.61
N LYS A 144 -7.21 -4.90 -9.58
CA LYS A 144 -7.65 -4.68 -10.97
C LYS A 144 -8.55 -5.80 -11.43
N ARG A 145 -9.70 -5.43 -12.00
CA ARG A 145 -10.57 -6.36 -12.71
C ARG A 145 -10.05 -6.54 -14.13
N LEU A 146 -9.44 -7.68 -14.41
CA LEU A 146 -8.74 -7.95 -15.67
C LEU A 146 -9.70 -8.07 -16.85
N ASP A 147 -10.87 -8.68 -16.65
CA ASP A 147 -11.86 -8.94 -17.71
C ASP A 147 -12.53 -7.65 -18.23
N THR A 148 -12.49 -6.55 -17.47
CA THR A 148 -12.94 -5.22 -17.93
C THR A 148 -11.81 -4.19 -18.04
N GLY A 149 -10.57 -4.58 -17.74
CA GLY A 149 -9.39 -3.71 -17.76
C GLY A 149 -9.40 -2.58 -16.72
N SER A 150 -10.30 -2.59 -15.74
CA SER A 150 -10.54 -1.44 -14.85
C SER A 150 -9.82 -1.59 -13.50
N PRO A 151 -9.17 -0.55 -12.98
CA PRO A 151 -8.77 -0.48 -11.58
C PRO A 151 -9.99 -0.49 -10.67
N TRP A 152 -9.88 -1.15 -9.52
CA TRP A 152 -10.92 -1.33 -8.53
C TRP A 152 -10.40 -0.89 -7.15
N PRO A 153 -10.60 0.39 -6.79
CA PRO A 153 -10.34 0.90 -5.45
C PRO A 153 -11.50 0.50 -4.51
N LEU A 154 -11.28 -0.56 -3.73
CA LEU A 154 -12.23 -1.07 -2.76
C LEU A 154 -11.94 -0.46 -1.39
N GLY A 155 -12.78 0.50 -0.98
CA GLY A 155 -12.65 1.16 0.32
C GLY A 155 -13.85 0.95 1.23
N ASN A 156 -13.65 1.22 2.52
CA ASN A 156 -14.63 0.97 3.57
C ASN A 156 -15.47 2.19 4.01
N ASN A 157 -15.57 3.23 3.19
CA ASN A 157 -16.46 4.37 3.44
C ASN A 157 -17.94 3.95 3.37
N PRO A 158 -18.72 4.05 4.48
CA PRO A 158 -20.14 3.69 4.49
C PRO A 158 -21.01 4.44 3.49
N ARG A 159 -20.59 5.66 3.11
CA ARG A 159 -21.32 6.53 2.17
C ARG A 159 -20.98 6.24 0.71
N GLY A 160 -20.03 5.35 0.45
CA GLY A 160 -19.63 4.97 -0.90
C GLY A 160 -20.80 4.40 -1.71
N ARG A 161 -20.85 4.73 -3.01
CA ARG A 161 -21.97 4.34 -3.89
C ARG A 161 -22.27 2.85 -3.87
N TYR A 162 -21.23 2.01 -3.85
CA TYR A 162 -21.33 0.56 -3.92
C TYR A 162 -21.07 -0.14 -2.57
N PHE A 163 -20.90 0.61 -1.47
CA PHE A 163 -20.43 0.02 -0.21
C PHE A 163 -21.50 -0.77 0.54
N ALA A 164 -22.70 -0.20 0.67
CA ALA A 164 -23.83 -0.83 1.36
C ALA A 164 -24.92 -1.26 0.37
N ALA A 165 -25.76 -2.20 0.78
CA ALA A 165 -26.95 -2.61 0.03
C ALA A 165 -27.89 -1.42 -0.18
N ARG A 166 -28.47 -1.34 -1.38
CA ARG A 166 -29.50 -0.36 -1.73
C ARG A 166 -30.71 -1.06 -2.32
N PRO A 167 -31.92 -0.49 -2.24
CA PRO A 167 -33.12 -1.12 -2.80
C PRO A 167 -33.00 -1.47 -4.29
N GLU A 168 -32.28 -0.65 -5.06
CA GLU A 168 -31.99 -0.84 -6.48
C GLU A 168 -30.74 -1.68 -6.77
N ALA A 169 -30.01 -2.10 -5.73
CA ALA A 169 -28.71 -2.74 -5.88
C ALA A 169 -28.86 -4.14 -6.51
N ARG A 170 -28.23 -4.28 -7.67
CA ARG A 170 -28.03 -5.56 -8.37
C ARG A 170 -26.66 -6.15 -8.13
N TRP A 171 -25.84 -5.48 -7.32
CA TRP A 171 -24.47 -5.85 -7.00
C TRP A 171 -24.37 -6.33 -5.55
N ILE A 172 -23.34 -7.13 -5.28
CA ILE A 172 -22.91 -7.46 -3.92
C ILE A 172 -22.23 -6.20 -3.35
N PRO A 173 -22.69 -5.69 -2.20
CA PRO A 173 -22.09 -4.52 -1.56
C PRO A 173 -20.60 -4.73 -1.28
N ASN A 174 -19.78 -3.72 -1.54
CA ASN A 174 -18.34 -3.82 -1.30
C ASN A 174 -18.02 -4.11 0.18
N GLY A 175 -18.86 -3.64 1.10
CA GLY A 175 -18.74 -3.91 2.53
C GLY A 175 -18.94 -5.39 2.90
N ASP A 176 -19.58 -6.18 2.05
CA ASP A 176 -19.86 -7.60 2.29
C ASP A 176 -18.74 -8.51 1.77
N TYR A 177 -17.77 -7.97 1.02
CA TYR A 177 -16.65 -8.78 0.56
C TYR A 177 -15.76 -9.20 1.74
N PRO A 178 -15.38 -10.49 1.83
CA PRO A 178 -14.43 -10.94 2.84
C PRO A 178 -13.11 -10.17 2.72
N LEU A 179 -12.61 -9.62 3.82
CA LEU A 179 -11.42 -8.78 3.84
C LEU A 179 -10.20 -9.53 3.28
N TRP A 180 -10.00 -10.79 3.70
CA TRP A 180 -8.91 -11.63 3.19
C TRP A 180 -8.99 -11.83 1.67
N LYS A 181 -10.19 -11.83 1.09
CA LYS A 181 -10.40 -12.03 -0.34
C LYS A 181 -10.09 -10.77 -1.14
N VAL A 182 -10.47 -9.60 -0.62
CA VAL A 182 -10.11 -8.30 -1.20
C VAL A 182 -8.59 -8.10 -1.18
N VAL A 183 -7.93 -8.43 -0.06
CA VAL A 183 -6.46 -8.38 0.02
C VAL A 183 -5.82 -9.39 -0.94
N ARG A 184 -6.31 -10.64 -1.00
CA ARG A 184 -5.79 -11.67 -1.90
C ARG A 184 -5.89 -11.27 -3.37
N ALA A 185 -6.99 -10.62 -3.77
CA ALA A 185 -7.15 -10.07 -5.11
C ALA A 185 -6.12 -8.99 -5.42
N SER A 186 -5.81 -8.12 -4.46
CA SER A 186 -4.76 -7.10 -4.59
C SER A 186 -3.35 -7.67 -4.71
N THR A 187 -3.08 -8.89 -4.20
CA THR A 187 -1.76 -9.54 -4.23
C THR A 187 -1.61 -10.57 -5.35
N ALA A 188 -2.58 -10.67 -6.27
CA ALA A 188 -2.61 -11.67 -7.34
C ALA A 188 -1.67 -11.31 -8.51
N ALA A 189 -0.37 -11.23 -8.22
CA ALA A 189 0.63 -10.75 -9.17
C ALA A 189 0.78 -11.75 -10.33
N PRO A 190 0.70 -11.30 -11.60
CA PRO A 190 0.86 -12.18 -12.75
C PRO A 190 2.15 -13.01 -12.66
N THR A 191 2.07 -14.28 -13.04
CA THR A 191 3.14 -15.29 -12.96
C THR A 191 3.51 -15.78 -11.54
N TYR A 192 3.18 -15.02 -10.50
CA TYR A 192 3.41 -15.42 -9.11
C TYR A 192 2.21 -16.13 -8.48
N PHE A 193 1.00 -15.63 -8.75
CA PHE A 193 -0.26 -16.14 -8.22
C PHE A 193 -1.34 -16.20 -9.32
N ASP A 194 -2.28 -17.12 -9.17
CA ASP A 194 -3.47 -17.18 -10.04
C ASP A 194 -4.41 -15.99 -9.73
N PRO A 195 -5.20 -15.51 -10.71
CA PRO A 195 -6.20 -14.47 -10.49
C PRO A 195 -7.26 -14.88 -9.47
N GLU A 196 -7.78 -13.93 -8.69
CA GLU A 196 -8.80 -14.16 -7.68
C GLU A 196 -10.20 -13.87 -8.24
N PRO A 197 -11.12 -14.85 -8.30
CA PRO A 197 -12.48 -14.61 -8.75
C PRO A 197 -13.35 -14.00 -7.65
N ILE A 198 -13.97 -12.85 -7.90
CA ILE A 198 -14.95 -12.24 -6.98
C ILE A 198 -16.30 -12.13 -7.68
N THR A 199 -17.35 -12.67 -7.05
CA THR A 199 -18.73 -12.48 -7.49
C THR A 199 -19.14 -11.04 -7.23
N ILE A 200 -19.48 -10.30 -8.27
CA ILE A 200 -19.83 -8.87 -8.21
C ILE A 200 -21.35 -8.70 -8.11
N ALA A 201 -22.11 -9.60 -8.73
CA ALA A 201 -23.57 -9.56 -8.74
C ALA A 201 -24.12 -10.97 -8.75
N SER A 202 -25.17 -11.21 -7.97
CA SER A 202 -25.90 -12.47 -7.95
C SER A 202 -27.39 -12.18 -7.80
N GLU A 203 -28.18 -12.58 -8.79
CA GLU A 203 -29.63 -12.44 -8.78
C GLU A 203 -30.27 -13.82 -9.01
N LYS A 204 -31.40 -14.08 -8.33
CA LYS A 204 -32.14 -15.34 -8.50
C LYS A 204 -32.58 -15.49 -9.97
N GLY A 205 -32.20 -16.60 -10.60
CA GLY A 205 -32.54 -16.90 -12.00
C GLY A 205 -31.63 -16.27 -13.05
N ARG A 206 -30.51 -15.63 -12.65
CA ARG A 206 -29.48 -15.14 -13.58
C ARG A 206 -28.12 -15.74 -13.27
N THR A 207 -27.28 -15.88 -14.29
CA THR A 207 -25.88 -16.25 -14.12
C THR A 207 -25.16 -15.18 -13.30
N PRO A 208 -24.47 -15.54 -12.21
CA PRO A 208 -23.70 -14.58 -11.42
C PRO A 208 -22.64 -13.88 -12.27
N VAL A 209 -22.46 -12.58 -12.03
CA VAL A 209 -21.34 -11.84 -12.62
C VAL A 209 -20.13 -12.07 -11.75
N VAL A 210 -19.12 -12.77 -12.29
CA VAL A 210 -17.85 -13.03 -11.61
C VAL A 210 -16.76 -12.23 -12.32
N GLY A 211 -16.08 -11.34 -11.60
CA GLY A 211 -14.92 -10.63 -12.11
C GLY A 211 -13.63 -11.41 -11.83
N THR A 212 -12.67 -11.28 -12.73
CA THR A 212 -11.33 -11.88 -12.60
C THR A 212 -10.38 -10.83 -12.09
N PHE A 213 -9.96 -10.93 -10.83
CA PHE A 213 -9.13 -9.90 -10.19
C PHE A 213 -7.65 -10.29 -10.17
N VAL A 214 -6.81 -9.32 -10.48
CA VAL A 214 -5.35 -9.42 -10.42
C VAL A 214 -4.77 -8.32 -9.53
N ASP A 215 -3.47 -8.41 -9.30
CA ASP A 215 -2.74 -7.44 -8.47
C ASP A 215 -3.01 -6.00 -8.91
N GLY A 216 -3.22 -5.12 -7.93
CA GLY A 216 -3.47 -3.70 -8.16
C GLY A 216 -2.29 -2.99 -8.82
N GLY A 217 -1.09 -3.53 -8.67
CA GLY A 217 0.13 -3.08 -9.34
C GLY A 217 0.05 -3.24 -10.86
N VAL A 218 -0.81 -4.12 -11.40
CA VAL A 218 -1.09 -4.22 -12.86
C VAL A 218 -1.96 -3.04 -13.35
N SER A 219 -1.88 -1.91 -12.67
CA SER A 219 -2.55 -0.64 -12.98
C SER A 219 -1.59 0.51 -12.67
N PRO A 220 -1.94 1.77 -13.01
CA PRO A 220 -1.12 2.93 -12.64
C PRO A 220 -0.92 3.11 -11.12
N PHE A 221 -1.63 2.34 -10.29
CA PHE A 221 -1.73 2.51 -8.85
C PHE A 221 -0.91 1.50 -8.05
N ASN A 222 0.26 1.08 -8.55
CA ASN A 222 1.23 0.34 -7.72
C ASN A 222 1.67 1.18 -6.51
N ASN A 223 1.85 2.49 -6.73
CA ASN A 223 1.83 3.51 -5.70
C ASN A 223 0.37 4.05 -5.59
N PRO A 224 -0.41 3.68 -4.56
CA PRO A 224 -1.82 4.04 -4.50
C PRO A 224 -2.07 5.48 -4.05
N SER A 225 -1.04 6.33 -3.91
CA SER A 225 -1.16 7.65 -3.30
C SER A 225 -2.11 8.58 -4.07
N LEU A 226 -1.97 8.65 -5.39
CA LEU A 226 -2.91 9.43 -6.21
C LEU A 226 -4.33 8.85 -6.16
N GLN A 227 -4.47 7.53 -6.16
CA GLN A 227 -5.78 6.87 -6.03
C GLN A 227 -6.43 7.13 -4.66
N ALA A 228 -5.63 7.22 -3.59
CA ALA A 228 -6.10 7.54 -2.25
C ALA A 228 -6.52 9.01 -2.15
N LEU A 229 -5.77 9.94 -2.74
CA LEU A 229 -6.15 11.34 -2.87
C LEU A 229 -7.47 11.49 -3.64
N MET A 230 -7.61 10.80 -4.77
CA MET A 230 -8.85 10.76 -5.55
C MET A 230 -10.01 10.18 -4.74
N TYR A 231 -9.78 9.09 -4.00
CA TYR A 231 -10.79 8.46 -3.15
C TYR A 231 -11.28 9.40 -2.04
N ALA A 232 -10.36 10.15 -1.43
CA ALA A 232 -10.67 11.08 -0.35
C ALA A 232 -11.41 12.34 -0.83
N THR A 233 -11.16 12.81 -2.05
CA THR A 233 -11.57 14.16 -2.49
C THR A 233 -12.64 14.16 -3.57
N LEU A 234 -12.68 13.18 -4.47
CA LEU A 234 -13.65 13.17 -5.57
C LEU A 234 -15.06 12.87 -5.04
N GLU A 235 -16.03 13.64 -5.51
CA GLU A 235 -17.43 13.55 -5.08
C GLU A 235 -18.04 12.16 -5.29
N GLY A 236 -17.59 11.43 -6.31
CA GLY A 236 -18.07 10.08 -6.62
C GLY A 236 -17.83 9.05 -5.51
N TYR A 237 -16.76 9.21 -4.72
CA TYR A 237 -16.44 8.33 -3.60
C TYR A 237 -17.13 8.74 -2.30
N LYS A 238 -17.76 9.91 -2.27
CA LYS A 238 -18.56 10.44 -1.15
C LYS A 238 -17.77 10.49 0.17
N VAL A 239 -16.45 10.68 0.11
CA VAL A 239 -15.61 11.03 1.27
C VAL A 239 -15.67 12.54 1.47
N GLY A 240 -15.15 13.30 0.50
CA GLY A 240 -15.33 14.76 0.41
C GLY A 240 -14.42 15.55 1.36
N TRP A 241 -13.20 15.08 1.61
CA TRP A 241 -12.23 15.82 2.42
C TRP A 241 -11.73 17.07 1.70
N LYS A 242 -11.45 18.11 2.48
CA LYS A 242 -10.92 19.38 1.98
C LYS A 242 -9.45 19.20 1.61
N THR A 243 -9.04 19.80 0.50
CA THR A 243 -7.64 19.93 0.11
C THR A 243 -7.05 21.20 0.72
N GLY A 244 -5.76 21.15 1.04
CA GLY A 244 -4.99 22.25 1.59
C GLY A 244 -3.74 21.72 2.30
N PRO A 245 -2.63 22.48 2.32
CA PRO A 245 -1.38 22.04 2.94
C PRO A 245 -1.47 21.84 4.46
N ARG A 246 -2.52 22.38 5.10
CA ARG A 246 -2.82 22.21 6.53
C ARG A 246 -4.10 21.40 6.78
N ASP A 247 -4.79 20.98 5.72
CA ASP A 247 -6.07 20.28 5.77
C ASP A 247 -5.93 18.81 5.36
N LEU A 248 -4.94 18.47 4.53
CA LEU A 248 -4.70 17.11 4.06
C LEU A 248 -3.21 16.79 4.07
N LEU A 249 -2.83 15.77 4.83
CA LEU A 249 -1.51 15.16 4.84
C LEU A 249 -1.59 13.81 4.11
N LEU A 250 -0.67 13.56 3.18
CA LEU A 250 -0.50 12.26 2.54
C LEU A 250 0.93 11.77 2.78
N VAL A 251 1.06 10.68 3.53
CA VAL A 251 2.32 9.97 3.75
C VAL A 251 2.33 8.74 2.86
N SER A 252 3.35 8.63 2.02
CA SER A 252 3.53 7.55 1.06
C SER A 252 4.83 6.81 1.35
N VAL A 253 4.76 5.50 1.52
CA VAL A 253 5.92 4.66 1.85
C VAL A 253 6.08 3.57 0.79
N GLY A 254 7.21 3.60 0.09
CA GLY A 254 7.54 2.69 -0.99
C GLY A 254 8.16 1.37 -0.50
N THR A 255 8.32 0.44 -1.44
CA THR A 255 8.99 -0.86 -1.23
C THR A 255 10.41 -0.90 -1.82
N GLY A 256 10.99 0.27 -2.10
CA GLY A 256 12.25 0.41 -2.83
C GLY A 256 12.10 0.33 -4.36
N VAL A 257 13.01 1.02 -5.06
CA VAL A 257 13.06 1.09 -6.53
C VAL A 257 14.39 0.53 -6.99
N CYS A 258 14.37 -0.40 -7.95
CA CYS A 258 15.58 -0.97 -8.52
C CYS A 258 16.14 -0.08 -9.63
N ASP A 259 17.43 -0.26 -9.96
CA ASP A 259 18.00 0.35 -11.15
C ASP A 259 17.27 -0.15 -12.42
N PRO A 260 16.72 0.75 -13.25
CA PRO A 260 16.13 0.39 -14.54
C PRO A 260 17.17 -0.04 -15.57
N SER A 261 18.47 0.14 -15.33
CA SER A 261 19.54 -0.33 -16.21
C SER A 261 19.53 -1.87 -16.27
N GLN A 262 19.01 -2.42 -17.36
CA GLN A 262 18.74 -3.86 -17.47
C GLN A 262 19.31 -4.44 -18.77
N VAL A 263 19.85 -5.66 -18.69
CA VAL A 263 20.27 -6.44 -19.86
C VAL A 263 19.04 -7.07 -20.53
N PRO A 264 18.85 -6.91 -21.86
CA PRO A 264 17.71 -7.48 -22.58
C PRO A 264 17.55 -8.99 -22.34
N SER A 265 16.30 -9.46 -22.16
CA SER A 265 16.04 -10.90 -22.06
C SER A 265 15.95 -11.53 -23.44
N GLN A 266 16.66 -12.64 -23.67
CA GLN A 266 16.52 -13.42 -24.91
C GLN A 266 15.23 -14.27 -24.95
N VAL A 267 14.49 -14.36 -23.85
CA VAL A 267 13.24 -15.15 -23.75
C VAL A 267 12.04 -14.19 -23.77
N ALA A 268 11.23 -14.24 -24.84
CA ALA A 268 10.12 -13.32 -25.07
C ALA A 268 9.15 -13.20 -23.89
N ALA A 269 8.74 -14.32 -23.27
CA ALA A 269 7.84 -14.31 -22.12
C ALA A 269 8.45 -13.62 -20.88
N LYS A 270 9.76 -13.81 -20.64
CA LYS A 270 10.46 -13.09 -19.55
C LYS A 270 10.60 -11.60 -19.88
N GLY A 271 10.81 -11.27 -21.16
CA GLY A 271 10.80 -9.89 -21.65
C GLY A 271 9.46 -9.20 -21.41
N ALA A 272 8.34 -9.85 -21.70
CA ALA A 272 6.99 -9.29 -21.49
C ALA A 272 6.69 -9.01 -20.00
N VAL A 273 7.05 -9.93 -19.11
CA VAL A 273 6.90 -9.73 -17.64
C VAL A 273 7.77 -8.58 -17.15
N ARG A 274 9.01 -8.48 -17.64
CA ARG A 274 9.90 -7.35 -17.31
C ARG A 274 9.35 -6.02 -17.81
N ALA A 275 8.80 -5.98 -19.03
CA ALA A 275 8.18 -4.78 -19.57
C ALA A 275 6.97 -4.35 -18.72
N LEU A 276 6.19 -5.30 -18.22
CA LEU A 276 5.11 -5.00 -17.28
C LEU A 276 5.64 -4.37 -15.99
N PHE A 277 6.67 -4.95 -15.35
CA PHE A 277 7.25 -4.36 -14.14
C PHE A 277 7.87 -2.98 -14.40
N SER A 278 8.55 -2.80 -15.54
CA SER A 278 9.06 -1.48 -15.95
C SER A 278 7.93 -0.45 -16.06
N LEU A 279 6.81 -0.81 -16.70
CA LEU A 279 5.65 0.08 -16.79
C LEU A 279 5.05 0.40 -15.40
N MET A 280 5.07 -0.55 -14.47
CA MET A 280 4.64 -0.32 -13.10
C MET A 280 5.52 0.70 -12.37
N ASP A 281 6.84 0.61 -12.57
CA ASP A 281 7.82 1.56 -12.01
C ASP A 281 7.69 2.96 -12.67
N ASP A 282 7.45 3.02 -13.99
CA ASP A 282 7.16 4.26 -14.71
C ASP A 282 5.91 4.95 -14.15
N CYS A 283 4.84 4.16 -13.93
CA CYS A 283 3.60 4.67 -13.35
C CYS A 283 3.80 5.15 -11.90
N ALA A 284 4.57 4.43 -11.08
CA ALA A 284 4.87 4.85 -9.71
C ALA A 284 5.68 6.15 -9.67
N SER A 285 6.63 6.31 -10.60
CA SER A 285 7.42 7.53 -10.78
C SER A 285 6.56 8.71 -11.24
N LEU A 286 5.63 8.48 -12.17
CA LEU A 286 4.66 9.49 -12.59
C LEU A 286 3.75 9.93 -11.44
N VAL A 287 3.26 9.00 -10.63
CA VAL A 287 2.45 9.33 -9.44
C VAL A 287 3.23 10.18 -8.45
N GLU A 288 4.50 9.87 -8.20
CA GLU A 288 5.38 10.67 -7.33
C GLU A 288 5.59 12.07 -7.90
N ALA A 289 5.89 12.19 -9.20
CA ALA A 289 6.05 13.47 -9.87
C ALA A 289 4.78 14.32 -9.79
N MET A 290 3.61 13.74 -10.08
CA MET A 290 2.32 14.42 -9.96
C MET A 290 2.06 14.88 -8.53
N LEU A 291 2.37 14.06 -7.52
CA LEU A 291 2.16 14.45 -6.13
C LEU A 291 3.14 15.56 -5.69
N GLN A 292 4.41 15.50 -6.06
CA GLN A 292 5.35 16.61 -5.84
C GLN A 292 4.85 17.90 -6.50
N TRP A 293 4.34 17.82 -7.73
CA TRP A 293 3.83 18.97 -8.49
C TRP A 293 2.62 19.66 -7.85
N ILE A 294 1.79 18.93 -7.10
CA ILE A 294 0.54 19.48 -6.52
C ILE A 294 0.62 19.69 -5.00
N SER A 295 1.78 19.51 -4.36
CA SER A 295 1.89 19.47 -2.89
C SER A 295 3.04 20.30 -2.34
N SER A 296 3.00 20.53 -1.02
CA SER A 296 4.20 20.93 -0.27
C SER A 296 4.85 19.65 0.27
N SER A 297 6.08 19.39 -0.16
CA SER A 297 6.79 18.15 0.16
C SER A 297 8.19 18.43 0.72
N PRO A 298 8.39 18.44 2.05
CA PRO A 298 9.73 18.59 2.63
C PRO A 298 10.64 17.40 2.33
N THR A 299 10.07 16.27 1.90
CA THR A 299 10.79 15.07 1.46
C THR A 299 10.95 15.00 -0.06
N ALA A 300 10.67 16.08 -0.81
CA ALA A 300 10.79 16.08 -2.25
C ALA A 300 12.22 15.71 -2.68
N ARG A 301 12.34 14.75 -3.59
CA ARG A 301 13.61 14.43 -4.22
C ARG A 301 13.69 15.05 -5.60
N VAL A 302 14.91 15.14 -6.11
CA VAL A 302 15.13 15.43 -7.53
C VAL A 302 14.59 14.26 -8.35
N LEU A 303 13.63 14.54 -9.22
CA LEU A 303 13.01 13.55 -10.10
C LEU A 303 13.92 13.26 -11.28
N ASP A 304 14.35 14.33 -11.96
CA ASP A 304 15.33 14.31 -13.04
C ASP A 304 15.99 15.70 -13.21
N ARG A 305 16.84 15.85 -14.23
CA ARG A 305 17.62 17.06 -14.48
C ARG A 305 16.81 18.23 -15.06
N GLU A 306 15.64 17.95 -15.62
CA GLU A 306 14.76 18.94 -16.24
C GLU A 306 13.70 19.42 -15.23
N LEU A 307 13.05 18.49 -14.53
CA LEU A 307 12.00 18.77 -13.55
C LEU A 307 12.55 19.21 -12.19
N GLY A 308 13.75 18.78 -11.80
CA GLY A 308 14.28 19.04 -10.46
C GLY A 308 13.40 18.42 -9.38
N SER A 309 13.16 19.14 -8.28
CA SER A 309 12.32 18.71 -7.15
C SER A 309 10.86 19.20 -7.21
N LEU A 310 10.51 20.08 -8.16
CA LEU A 310 9.19 20.72 -8.27
C LEU A 310 8.75 21.52 -7.02
N ASP A 311 9.70 21.91 -6.16
CA ASP A 311 9.50 22.67 -4.94
C ASP A 311 9.03 24.12 -5.19
N THR A 312 9.30 24.66 -6.38
CA THR A 312 8.90 26.02 -6.81
C THR A 312 7.92 26.02 -7.98
N ASP A 313 7.63 24.86 -8.58
CA ASP A 313 6.70 24.70 -9.70
C ASP A 313 5.46 23.94 -9.23
N LEU A 314 4.36 24.66 -8.99
CA LEU A 314 3.13 24.10 -8.43
C LEU A 314 1.96 24.28 -9.39
N LEU A 315 1.25 23.17 -9.66
CA LEU A 315 0.01 23.22 -10.43
C LEU A 315 -1.03 24.09 -9.71
N GLY A 316 -1.46 25.17 -10.36
CA GLY A 316 -2.44 26.10 -9.81
C GLY A 316 -1.88 27.08 -8.77
N GLY A 317 -0.56 27.21 -8.65
CA GLY A 317 0.13 28.25 -7.88
C GLY A 317 0.05 28.13 -6.35
N ARG A 318 -0.55 27.05 -5.82
CA ARG A 318 -0.61 26.75 -4.39
C ARG A 318 -0.70 25.25 -4.15
N PRO A 319 -0.12 24.73 -3.06
CA PRO A 319 -0.17 23.30 -2.76
C PRO A 319 -1.59 22.86 -2.39
N LEU A 320 -2.00 21.69 -2.87
CA LEU A 320 -3.29 21.06 -2.57
C LEU A 320 -3.23 20.15 -1.33
N LEU A 321 -2.04 19.79 -0.86
CA LEU A 321 -1.82 18.93 0.30
C LEU A 321 -0.39 19.07 0.83
N SER A 322 -0.13 18.57 2.03
CA SER A 322 1.21 18.21 2.49
C SER A 322 1.49 16.77 2.07
N TYR A 323 2.65 16.51 1.47
CA TYR A 323 3.03 15.20 0.96
C TYR A 323 4.38 14.78 1.52
N LEU A 324 4.46 13.58 2.08
CA LEU A 324 5.70 12.97 2.54
C LEU A 324 5.90 11.67 1.77
N ARG A 325 7.03 11.52 1.08
CA ARG A 325 7.39 10.31 0.34
C ARG A 325 8.66 9.72 0.92
N TYR A 326 8.56 8.48 1.38
CA TYR A 326 9.68 7.70 1.87
C TYR A 326 9.89 6.49 0.97
N ASN A 327 11.07 6.40 0.37
CA ASN A 327 11.47 5.29 -0.49
C ASN A 327 12.99 5.12 -0.47
N VAL A 328 13.49 4.02 -1.03
CA VAL A 328 14.93 3.69 -1.10
C VAL A 328 15.29 3.30 -2.52
N LEU A 329 16.39 3.84 -3.07
CA LEU A 329 16.94 3.28 -4.31
C LEU A 329 17.76 2.04 -3.95
N LEU A 330 17.39 0.91 -4.54
CA LEU A 330 18.02 -0.39 -4.33
C LEU A 330 19.24 -0.54 -5.26
N VAL A 331 20.07 0.50 -5.30
CA VAL A 331 21.37 0.54 -6.00
C VAL A 331 22.50 0.31 -5.01
N ASP A 332 23.61 -0.27 -5.47
CA ASP A 332 24.71 -0.68 -4.60
C ASP A 332 25.27 0.47 -3.74
N GLU A 333 25.36 1.68 -4.31
CA GLU A 333 25.84 2.87 -3.62
C GLU A 333 24.96 3.22 -2.41
N GLU A 334 23.65 3.38 -2.62
CA GLU A 334 22.70 3.74 -1.56
C GLU A 334 22.53 2.62 -0.53
N VAL A 335 22.45 1.37 -0.99
CA VAL A 335 22.33 0.20 -0.11
C VAL A 335 23.59 0.05 0.77
N SER A 336 24.78 0.27 0.21
CA SER A 336 26.04 0.20 0.96
C SER A 336 26.19 1.35 1.95
N ALA A 337 25.71 2.55 1.59
CA ALA A 337 25.75 3.71 2.48
C ALA A 337 24.83 3.52 3.70
N LEU A 338 23.63 2.95 3.50
CA LEU A 338 22.67 2.72 4.58
C LEU A 338 22.98 1.47 5.41
N CYS A 339 23.46 0.41 4.78
CA CYS A 339 23.71 -0.88 5.42
C CYS A 339 25.03 -1.49 4.93
N PRO A 340 26.18 -1.01 5.43
CA PRO A 340 27.51 -1.46 4.97
C PRO A 340 27.79 -2.94 5.25
N GLY A 341 27.09 -3.54 6.22
CA GLY A 341 27.25 -4.95 6.60
C GLY A 341 26.59 -5.96 5.66
N LEU A 342 25.88 -5.54 4.61
CA LEU A 342 25.25 -6.48 3.68
C LEU A 342 26.29 -7.21 2.82
N THR A 343 26.10 -8.51 2.66
CA THR A 343 26.98 -9.33 1.81
C THR A 343 26.82 -8.97 0.32
N PRO A 344 27.84 -9.20 -0.53
CA PRO A 344 27.73 -8.96 -1.97
C PRO A 344 26.53 -9.68 -2.61
N LYS A 345 26.23 -10.91 -2.15
CA LYS A 345 25.07 -11.67 -2.60
C LYS A 345 23.75 -10.97 -2.24
N GLN A 346 23.61 -10.49 -1.00
CA GLN A 346 22.41 -9.75 -0.59
C GLN A 346 22.25 -8.47 -1.39
N LYS A 347 23.32 -7.68 -1.58
CA LYS A 347 23.26 -6.46 -2.40
C LYS A 347 22.80 -6.75 -3.84
N ALA A 348 23.31 -7.83 -4.44
CA ALA A 348 22.92 -8.23 -5.80
C ALA A 348 21.47 -8.71 -5.93
N THR A 349 20.85 -9.22 -4.85
CA THR A 349 19.48 -9.76 -4.90
C THR A 349 18.46 -8.93 -4.12
N ILE A 350 18.87 -7.82 -3.48
CA ILE A 350 18.01 -7.03 -2.58
C ILE A 350 16.76 -6.48 -3.28
N GLY A 351 16.86 -6.27 -4.59
CA GLY A 351 15.75 -5.83 -5.45
C GLY A 351 14.74 -6.92 -5.81
N GLU A 352 15.04 -8.19 -5.56
CA GLU A 352 14.15 -9.30 -5.93
C GLU A 352 12.90 -9.32 -5.04
N MET A 353 11.72 -9.40 -5.68
CA MET A 353 10.43 -9.30 -5.00
C MET A 353 10.04 -10.58 -4.25
N ASP A 354 10.77 -11.68 -4.41
CA ASP A 354 10.43 -13.00 -3.86
C ASP A 354 11.59 -13.70 -3.11
N GLU A 355 12.71 -13.01 -2.88
CA GLU A 355 13.87 -13.62 -2.22
C GLU A 355 13.75 -13.55 -0.70
N THR A 356 13.20 -14.62 -0.10
CA THR A 356 13.01 -14.74 1.36
C THR A 356 14.28 -14.54 2.20
N GLY A 357 15.45 -14.85 1.65
CA GLY A 357 16.73 -14.64 2.34
C GLY A 357 17.07 -13.17 2.59
N ASN A 358 16.34 -12.24 1.96
CA ASN A 358 16.56 -10.81 2.10
C ASN A 358 15.65 -10.14 3.13
N LEU A 359 14.73 -10.85 3.79
CA LEU A 359 13.76 -10.23 4.70
C LEU A 359 14.41 -9.40 5.81
N ASP A 360 15.40 -9.96 6.51
CA ASP A 360 16.08 -9.27 7.60
C ASP A 360 16.95 -8.10 7.07
N ALA A 361 17.58 -8.29 5.91
CA ALA A 361 18.36 -7.25 5.24
C ALA A 361 17.49 -6.06 4.79
N LEU A 362 16.32 -6.34 4.22
CA LEU A 362 15.34 -5.33 3.78
C LEU A 362 14.74 -4.58 4.97
N LEU A 363 14.46 -5.28 6.07
CA LEU A 363 13.98 -4.64 7.29
C LEU A 363 15.03 -3.68 7.86
N ALA A 364 16.27 -4.15 8.01
CA ALA A 364 17.37 -3.32 8.50
C ALA A 364 17.63 -2.11 7.58
N LEU A 365 17.55 -2.31 6.25
CA LEU A 365 17.66 -1.24 5.27
C LEU A 365 16.54 -0.20 5.43
N GLY A 366 15.30 -0.65 5.62
CA GLY A 366 14.16 0.23 5.88
C GLY A 366 14.33 1.02 7.18
N GLU A 367 14.79 0.40 8.25
CA GLU A 367 15.06 1.07 9.53
C GLU A 367 16.20 2.10 9.44
N ALA A 368 17.30 1.75 8.77
CA ALA A 368 18.42 2.66 8.55
C ALA A 368 18.00 3.87 7.71
N ALA A 369 17.26 3.63 6.62
CA ALA A 369 16.72 4.70 5.79
C ALA A 369 15.74 5.58 6.56
N ALA A 370 14.87 4.99 7.39
CA ALA A 370 13.94 5.72 8.22
C ALA A 370 14.66 6.58 9.27
N ALA A 371 15.72 6.05 9.89
CA ALA A 371 16.51 6.81 10.84
C ALA A 371 17.19 8.03 10.22
N ALA A 372 17.57 7.94 8.94
CA ALA A 372 18.19 9.04 8.20
C ALA A 372 17.19 10.05 7.62
N ARG A 373 15.95 9.63 7.29
CA ARG A 373 15.04 10.42 6.45
C ARG A 373 13.71 10.80 7.11
N VAL A 374 13.24 10.05 8.12
CA VAL A 374 11.99 10.37 8.79
C VAL A 374 12.24 11.47 9.82
N ASN A 375 11.61 12.60 9.62
CA ASN A 375 11.56 13.70 10.57
C ASN A 375 10.11 13.93 11.01
N VAL A 376 9.81 13.67 12.28
CA VAL A 376 8.45 13.82 12.82
C VAL A 376 7.92 15.26 12.70
N ALA A 377 8.79 16.27 12.63
CA ALA A 377 8.37 17.66 12.45
C ALA A 377 7.68 17.88 11.10
N ASP A 378 8.04 17.11 10.07
CA ASP A 378 7.48 17.23 8.71
C ASP A 378 6.00 16.85 8.65
N PHE A 379 5.51 16.07 9.62
CA PHE A 379 4.09 15.76 9.77
C PHE A 379 3.26 16.99 10.12
N GLY A 380 3.88 18.06 10.65
CA GLY A 380 3.26 19.36 10.93
C GLY A 380 2.33 19.37 12.17
N PRO A 381 2.25 20.48 12.93
CA PRO A 381 1.40 20.56 14.12
C PRO A 381 -0.10 20.62 13.80
N ALA A 382 -0.47 21.01 12.57
CA ALA A 382 -1.86 20.97 12.14
C ALA A 382 -2.43 19.55 12.12
N PHE A 383 -1.57 18.55 12.00
CA PHE A 383 -1.96 17.15 11.93
C PHE A 383 -1.73 16.40 13.25
N ASP A 384 -1.59 17.09 14.39
CA ASP A 384 -1.59 16.42 15.69
C ASP A 384 -2.98 15.94 16.11
N LEU A 385 -3.03 14.81 16.83
CA LEU A 385 -4.28 14.30 17.37
C LEU A 385 -4.75 15.22 18.50
N PRO A 386 -6.02 15.64 18.48
CA PRO A 386 -6.56 16.47 19.56
C PRO A 386 -6.63 15.66 20.88
N PRO A 387 -6.45 16.33 22.02
CA PRO A 387 -6.52 15.69 23.34
C PRO A 387 -7.88 15.05 23.64
#